data_AF-A0A1M4W7K4-F1
#
_entry.id   AF-A0A1M4W7K4-F1
#
_cell.length_a   1.000
_cell.length_b   1.000
_cell.length_c   1.000
_cell.angle_alpha   90.00
_cell.angle_beta   90.00
_cell.angle_gamma   90.00
#
_symmetry.space_group_name_H-M   'P 1'
#
loop_
_entity.id
_entity.type
_entity.pdbx_description
1 polymer ?
#
loop_
_entity_poly.entity_id
_entity_poly.type
_entity_poly.pdbx_seq_one_letter_code
_entity_poly.pdbx_strand_id
1 'polypeptide(L)'
;MSVVSNQEYDVLIYFLYAIEKGLVTKDEICNWADKKIAEEESPTSIVLDLSLAKSLNEQFVIIMTFLHLSKITLTEKAFKLILIRLYDLLKKDEKEISKVINLIFHLKDDLMLKESLFKDIYDLDNSYDMFVEGHMSSSQLKKRLIDFFLKYT
;
A
#
# COMPACT_ATOMS: atom_id res chain seq x y z
N MET A 1 13.82 25.21 6.44
CA MET A 1 12.75 24.26 6.04
C MET A 1 13.45 23.12 5.35
N SER A 2 13.59 21.97 6.00
CA SER A 2 14.18 20.79 5.36
C SER A 2 13.21 20.29 4.31
N VAL A 3 13.68 20.21 3.07
CA VAL A 3 12.96 19.57 1.98
C VAL A 3 12.91 18.10 2.34
N VAL A 4 11.76 17.62 2.79
CA VAL A 4 11.47 16.18 2.89
C VAL A 4 11.79 15.61 1.51
N SER A 5 12.74 14.68 1.44
CA SER A 5 13.13 14.12 0.16
C SER A 5 11.91 13.41 -0.46
N ASN A 6 11.77 13.45 -1.79
CA ASN A 6 10.64 12.80 -2.47
C ASN A 6 10.43 11.32 -2.06
N GLN A 7 11.50 10.63 -1.65
CA GLN A 7 11.42 9.25 -1.18
C GLN A 7 10.72 9.08 0.17
N GLU A 8 10.91 10.01 1.10
CA GLU A 8 10.29 9.95 2.43
C GLU A 8 8.80 10.27 2.36
N TYR A 9 8.44 11.20 1.46
CA TYR A 9 7.05 11.49 1.17
C TYR A 9 6.33 10.24 0.63
N ASP A 10 6.93 9.51 -0.32
CA ASP A 10 6.34 8.27 -0.85
C ASP A 10 6.11 7.19 0.21
N VAL A 11 7.04 7.05 1.15
CA VAL A 11 6.95 6.08 2.26
C VAL A 11 5.85 6.48 3.24
N LEU A 12 5.71 7.77 3.55
CA LEU A 12 4.60 8.27 4.36
C LEU A 12 3.26 8.02 3.69
N ILE A 13 3.15 8.28 2.38
CA ILE A 13 1.92 8.02 1.61
C ILE A 13 1.55 6.54 1.66
N TYR A 14 2.54 5.66 1.45
CA TYR A 14 2.34 4.22 1.60
C TYR A 14 1.81 3.87 2.98
N PHE A 15 2.43 4.36 4.06
CA PHE A 15 2.00 4.02 5.42
C PHE A 15 0.59 4.51 5.74
N LEU A 16 0.19 5.71 5.29
CA LEU A 16 -1.18 6.20 5.46
C LEU A 16 -2.19 5.23 4.88
N TYR A 17 -2.03 4.93 3.58
CA TYR A 17 -2.93 4.07 2.85
C TYR A 17 -2.93 2.66 3.43
N ALA A 18 -1.74 2.15 3.74
CA ALA A 18 -1.57 0.81 4.27
C ALA A 18 -2.24 0.64 5.65
N ILE A 19 -2.26 1.67 6.50
CA ILE A 19 -2.99 1.59 7.77
C ILE A 19 -4.49 1.70 7.56
N GLU A 20 -4.93 2.69 6.78
CA GLU A 20 -6.36 2.91 6.51
C GLU A 20 -7.01 1.65 5.93
N LYS A 21 -6.29 0.95 5.04
CA LYS A 21 -6.76 -0.30 4.42
C LYS A 21 -6.41 -1.56 5.21
N GLY A 22 -5.83 -1.43 6.41
CA GLY A 22 -5.45 -2.57 7.27
C GLY A 22 -4.46 -3.53 6.61
N LEU A 23 -3.52 -3.01 5.83
CA LEU A 23 -2.39 -3.73 5.21
C LEU A 23 -1.17 -3.81 6.13
N VAL A 24 -1.02 -2.82 7.01
CA VAL A 24 0.00 -2.77 8.04
C VAL A 24 -0.60 -2.25 9.33
N THR A 25 -0.08 -2.75 10.44
CA THR A 25 -0.37 -2.24 11.77
C THR A 25 0.58 -1.11 12.13
N LYS A 26 0.17 -0.28 13.10
CA LYS A 26 1.05 0.73 13.70
C LYS A 26 2.36 0.11 14.20
N ASP A 27 2.28 -1.04 14.88
CA ASP A 27 3.45 -1.72 15.43
C ASP A 27 4.42 -2.20 14.36
N GLU A 28 3.93 -2.69 13.21
CA GLU A 28 4.79 -3.05 12.08
C GLU A 28 5.56 -1.85 11.53
N ILE A 29 4.92 -0.68 11.47
CA ILE A 29 5.57 0.56 11.01
C ILE A 29 6.62 1.03 12.00
N CYS A 30 6.28 1.09 13.30
CA CYS A 30 7.24 1.48 14.34
C CYS A 30 8.45 0.53 14.36
N ASN A 31 8.22 -0.78 14.25
CA ASN A 31 9.30 -1.76 14.23
C ASN A 31 10.15 -1.67 12.94
N TRP A 32 9.57 -1.32 11.80
CA TRP A 32 10.32 -1.01 10.58
C TRP A 32 11.20 0.22 10.79
N ALA A 33 10.67 1.28 11.42
CA ALA A 33 11.41 2.49 11.73
C ALA A 33 12.56 2.23 12.70
N ASP A 34 12.33 1.45 13.76
CA ASP A 34 13.35 1.03 14.74
C ASP A 34 14.53 0.30 14.04
N LYS A 35 14.22 -0.60 13.10
CA LYS A 35 15.24 -1.31 12.32
C LYS A 35 16.02 -0.36 11.41
N LYS A 36 15.32 0.56 10.74
CA LYS A 36 15.95 1.57 9.88
C LYS A 36 16.92 2.46 10.64
N ILE A 37 16.54 2.88 11.85
CA ILE A 37 17.41 3.64 12.75
C ILE A 37 18.69 2.88 13.10
N ALA A 38 18.59 1.56 13.31
CA ALA A 38 19.75 0.74 13.62
C ALA A 38 20.68 0.51 12.40
N GLU A 39 20.16 0.61 11.18
CA GLU A 39 20.89 0.39 9.93
C GLU A 39 21.54 1.67 9.36
N GLU A 40 21.03 2.85 9.70
CA GLU A 40 21.42 4.13 9.12
C GLU A 40 22.25 4.98 10.09
N GLU A 41 23.41 5.47 9.66
CA GLU A 41 24.26 6.36 10.49
C GLU A 41 23.59 7.71 10.81
N SER A 42 22.61 8.13 9.99
CA SER A 42 21.87 9.37 10.18
C SER A 42 20.41 9.19 9.74
N PRO A 43 19.58 8.57 10.59
CA PRO A 43 18.17 8.34 10.30
C PRO A 43 17.43 9.67 10.15
N THR A 44 16.44 9.69 9.27
CA THR A 44 15.72 10.93 8.98
C THR A 44 14.70 11.27 10.06
N SER A 45 14.28 12.53 10.15
CA SER A 45 13.32 12.97 11.17
C SER A 45 12.00 12.19 11.10
N ILE A 46 11.55 11.84 9.88
CA ILE A 46 10.34 11.05 9.68
C ILE A 46 10.48 9.64 10.25
N VAL A 47 11.63 8.99 10.03
CA VAL A 47 11.87 7.64 10.58
C VAL A 47 11.91 7.70 12.11
N LEU A 48 12.55 8.73 12.67
CA LEU A 48 12.57 8.96 14.11
C LEU A 48 11.15 9.20 14.66
N ASP A 49 10.35 10.04 14.01
CA ASP A 49 8.97 10.34 14.42
C ASP A 49 8.09 9.07 14.40
N LEU A 50 8.23 8.22 13.38
CA LEU A 50 7.50 6.96 13.28
C LEU A 50 7.89 5.96 14.38
N SER A 51 9.18 5.89 14.73
CA SER A 51 9.65 5.08 15.87
C SER A 51 9.06 5.58 17.20
N LEU A 52 9.08 6.89 17.43
CA LEU A 52 8.58 7.52 18.66
C LEU A 52 7.05 7.42 18.80
N ALA A 53 6.31 7.39 17.68
CA ALA A 53 4.86 7.28 17.65
C ALA A 53 4.31 6.01 18.33
N LYS A 54 5.15 5.00 18.59
CA LYS A 54 4.82 3.81 19.39
C LYS A 54 4.21 4.17 20.74
N SER A 55 4.72 5.23 21.38
CA SER A 55 4.33 5.67 22.72
C SER A 55 3.18 6.69 22.76
N LEU A 56 2.94 7.43 21.67
CA LEU A 56 1.99 8.55 21.63
C LEU A 56 1.01 8.37 20.47
N ASN A 57 -0.21 7.92 20.77
CA ASN A 57 -1.28 7.81 19.78
C ASN A 57 -1.57 9.16 19.09
N GLU A 58 -1.43 10.28 19.79
CA GLU A 58 -1.73 11.61 19.26
C GLU A 58 -0.78 12.06 18.15
N GLN A 59 0.53 11.78 18.23
CA GLN A 59 1.48 12.16 17.16
C GLN A 59 1.22 11.39 15.87
N PHE A 60 0.88 10.11 15.99
CA PHE A 60 0.49 9.28 14.86
C PHE A 60 -0.81 9.80 14.24
N VAL A 61 -1.80 10.14 15.06
CA VAL A 61 -3.06 10.73 14.59
C VAL A 61 -2.81 12.09 13.93
N ILE A 62 -1.92 12.94 14.44
CA ILE A 62 -1.60 14.24 13.83
C ILE A 62 -0.93 14.07 12.48
N ILE A 63 0.05 13.17 12.35
CA ILE A 63 0.71 12.86 11.07
C ILE A 63 -0.33 12.33 10.07
N MET A 64 -1.16 11.38 10.49
CA MET A 64 -2.22 10.80 9.65
C MET A 64 -3.27 11.85 9.26
N THR A 65 -3.66 12.74 10.17
CA THR A 65 -4.67 13.79 9.94
C THR A 65 -4.14 14.88 9.01
N PHE A 66 -2.91 15.35 9.23
CA PHE A 66 -2.27 16.36 8.38
C PHE A 66 -2.14 15.87 6.93
N LEU A 67 -1.83 14.58 6.77
CA LEU A 67 -1.68 13.94 5.47
C LEU A 67 -3.04 13.54 4.83
N HIS A 68 -4.08 13.23 5.62
CA HIS A 68 -5.42 13.01 5.08
C HIS A 68 -6.07 14.30 4.55
N LEU A 69 -5.82 15.43 5.22
CA LEU A 69 -6.31 16.74 4.83
C LEU A 69 -5.66 17.29 3.56
N SER A 70 -4.45 16.83 3.21
CA SER A 70 -3.71 17.34 2.04
C SER A 70 -4.16 16.74 0.70
N LYS A 71 -5.22 15.91 0.65
CA LYS A 71 -5.69 15.23 -0.59
C LYS A 71 -4.53 14.65 -1.37
N ILE A 72 -3.75 13.82 -0.69
CA ILE A 72 -2.54 13.24 -1.26
C ILE A 72 -2.92 12.39 -2.46
N THR A 73 -2.52 12.84 -3.64
CA THR A 73 -2.45 11.98 -4.82
C THR A 73 -1.39 10.93 -4.54
N LEU A 74 -1.76 9.66 -4.61
CA LEU A 74 -0.81 8.57 -4.44
C LEU A 74 0.28 8.70 -5.52
N THR A 75 1.55 8.50 -5.17
CA THR A 75 2.63 8.53 -6.16
C THR A 75 2.78 7.16 -6.83
N GLU A 76 3.39 7.09 -8.02
CA GLU A 76 3.67 5.81 -8.68
C GLU A 76 4.52 4.88 -7.78
N LYS A 77 5.43 5.45 -6.98
CA LYS A 77 6.27 4.67 -6.06
C LYS A 77 5.47 4.13 -4.87
N ALA A 78 4.64 4.96 -4.23
CA ALA A 78 3.76 4.52 -3.16
C ALA A 78 2.80 3.42 -3.65
N PHE A 79 2.28 3.56 -4.87
CA PHE A 79 1.43 2.55 -5.49
C PHE A 79 2.14 1.21 -5.63
N LYS A 80 3.37 1.20 -6.14
CA LYS A 80 4.17 -0.03 -6.25
C LYS A 80 4.43 -0.66 -4.88
N LEU A 81 4.71 0.13 -3.85
CA LEU A 81 4.87 -0.38 -2.48
C LEU A 81 3.59 -1.05 -1.96
N ILE A 82 2.42 -0.48 -2.25
CA ILE A 82 1.12 -1.08 -1.89
C ILE A 82 0.92 -2.40 -2.63
N LEU A 83 1.21 -2.44 -3.95
CA LEU A 83 1.10 -3.67 -4.73
C LEU A 83 2.05 -4.76 -4.22
N ILE A 84 3.30 -4.43 -3.91
CA ILE A 84 4.27 -5.36 -3.32
C ILE A 84 3.72 -5.92 -2.01
N ARG A 85 3.19 -5.06 -1.13
CA ARG A 85 2.63 -5.50 0.15
C ARG A 85 1.42 -6.41 -0.04
N LEU A 86 0.51 -6.09 -0.96
CA LEU A 86 -0.64 -6.93 -1.29
C LEU A 86 -0.20 -8.30 -1.83
N TYR A 87 0.84 -8.33 -2.67
CA TYR A 87 1.39 -9.57 -3.20
C TYR A 87 2.01 -10.44 -2.11
N ASP A 88 2.75 -9.85 -1.16
CA ASP A 88 3.33 -10.56 -0.03
C ASP A 88 2.24 -11.16 0.88
N LEU A 89 1.19 -10.39 1.18
CA LEU A 89 0.05 -10.87 1.97
C LEU A 89 -0.68 -12.02 1.25
N LEU A 90 -0.83 -11.94 -0.08
CA LEU A 90 -1.43 -13.00 -0.88
C LEU A 90 -0.57 -14.26 -0.87
N LYS A 91 0.75 -14.13 -1.00
CA LYS A 91 1.70 -15.26 -0.99
C LYS A 91 1.71 -16.02 0.32
N LYS A 92 1.52 -15.31 1.44
CA LYS A 92 1.44 -15.91 2.77
C LYS A 92 0.03 -16.42 3.13
N ASP A 93 -0.92 -16.31 2.20
CA ASP A 93 -2.35 -16.57 2.42
C ASP A 93 -2.92 -15.81 3.64
N GLU A 94 -2.34 -14.65 3.98
CA GLU A 94 -2.73 -13.78 5.11
C GLU A 94 -3.93 -12.87 4.75
N LYS A 95 -4.27 -12.76 3.45
CA LYS A 95 -5.41 -11.97 2.98
C LYS A 95 -6.14 -12.69 1.83
N GLU A 96 -7.47 -12.67 1.89
CA GLU A 96 -8.34 -13.27 0.86
C GLU A 96 -8.18 -12.57 -0.50
N ILE A 97 -8.24 -13.35 -1.58
CA ILE A 97 -8.14 -12.87 -2.98
C ILE A 97 -9.17 -11.76 -3.26
N SER A 98 -10.41 -11.93 -2.82
CA SER A 98 -11.49 -10.93 -2.97
C SER A 98 -11.12 -9.59 -2.33
N LYS A 99 -10.59 -9.61 -1.10
CA LYS A 99 -10.13 -8.42 -0.39
C LYS A 99 -8.95 -7.76 -1.09
N VAL A 100 -8.06 -8.54 -1.68
CA VAL A 100 -6.92 -8.01 -2.46
C VAL A 100 -7.41 -7.31 -3.73
N ILE A 101 -8.31 -7.94 -4.51
CA ILE A 101 -8.84 -7.36 -5.74
C ILE A 101 -9.61 -6.06 -5.46
N ASN A 102 -10.47 -6.06 -4.45
CA ASN A 102 -11.20 -4.84 -4.05
C ASN A 102 -10.25 -3.68 -3.70
N LEU A 103 -9.15 -3.99 -2.99
CA LEU A 103 -8.15 -2.96 -2.65
C LEU A 103 -7.39 -2.45 -3.87
N ILE A 104 -7.09 -3.32 -4.85
CA ILE A 104 -6.49 -2.90 -6.13
C ILE A 104 -7.47 -2.02 -6.92
N PHE A 105 -8.75 -2.37 -6.93
CA PHE A 105 -9.76 -1.59 -7.62
C PHE A 105 -9.90 -0.19 -7.01
N HIS A 106 -9.95 -0.07 -5.68
CA HIS A 106 -10.01 1.24 -5.02
C HIS A 106 -8.78 2.11 -5.28
N LEU A 107 -7.59 1.53 -5.47
CA LEU A 107 -6.40 2.30 -5.84
C LEU A 107 -6.55 3.07 -7.15
N LYS A 108 -7.45 2.62 -8.04
CA LYS A 108 -7.67 3.30 -9.33
C LYS A 108 -8.25 4.69 -9.16
N ASP A 109 -9.01 4.92 -8.09
CA ASP A 109 -9.73 6.17 -7.84
C ASP A 109 -8.80 7.21 -7.18
N ASP A 110 -7.73 6.74 -6.51
CA ASP A 110 -6.79 7.56 -5.74
C ASP A 110 -5.55 8.02 -6.56
N LEU A 111 -5.49 7.65 -7.85
CA LEU A 111 -4.33 7.86 -8.73
C LEU A 111 -4.72 8.45 -10.09
N MET A 112 -3.87 9.34 -10.62
CA MET A 112 -3.81 9.58 -12.06
C MET A 112 -3.03 8.42 -12.72
N LEU A 113 -3.68 7.26 -12.82
CA LEU A 113 -3.09 6.08 -13.43
C LEU A 113 -2.88 6.25 -14.94
N LYS A 114 -1.83 5.61 -15.46
CA LYS A 114 -1.69 5.39 -16.90
C LYS A 114 -2.87 4.55 -17.39
N GLU A 115 -3.43 4.90 -18.55
CA GLU A 115 -4.59 4.22 -19.15
C GLU A 115 -4.42 2.70 -19.26
N SER A 116 -3.19 2.22 -19.54
CA SER A 116 -2.89 0.79 -19.59
C SER A 116 -3.03 0.08 -18.24
N LEU A 117 -2.65 0.72 -17.14
CA LEU A 117 -2.83 0.16 -15.79
C LEU A 117 -4.30 0.22 -15.37
N PHE A 118 -5.00 1.28 -15.73
CA PHE A 118 -6.44 1.35 -15.50
C PHE A 118 -7.17 0.19 -16.19
N LYS A 119 -6.88 -0.06 -17.47
CA LYS A 119 -7.44 -1.18 -18.22
C LYS A 119 -7.16 -2.53 -17.55
N ASP A 120 -5.92 -2.77 -17.14
CA ASP A 120 -5.54 -4.01 -16.47
C ASP A 120 -6.25 -4.22 -15.12
N ILE A 121 -6.50 -3.15 -14.36
CA ILE A 121 -7.31 -3.22 -13.12
C ILE A 121 -8.75 -3.61 -13.45
N TYR A 122 -9.34 -3.04 -14.50
CA TYR A 122 -10.69 -3.42 -14.95
C TYR A 122 -10.76 -4.87 -15.44
N ASP A 123 -9.75 -5.33 -16.18
CA ASP A 123 -9.69 -6.72 -16.63
C ASP A 123 -9.57 -7.71 -15.45
N LEU A 124 -8.90 -7.31 -14.36
CA LEU A 124 -8.83 -8.06 -13.13
C LEU A 124 -10.19 -8.09 -12.38
N ASP A 125 -10.89 -6.96 -12.34
CA ASP A 125 -12.23 -6.83 -11.74
C ASP A 125 -13.25 -7.71 -12.48
N ASN A 126 -13.28 -7.63 -13.82
CA ASN A 126 -14.09 -8.52 -14.66
C ASN A 126 -13.77 -10.00 -14.43
N SER A 127 -12.48 -10.33 -14.22
CA SER A 127 -12.07 -11.71 -13.91
C SER A 127 -12.61 -12.17 -12.55
N TYR A 128 -12.75 -11.26 -11.58
CA TYR A 128 -13.36 -11.53 -10.30
C TYR A 128 -14.87 -11.77 -10.42
N ASP A 129 -15.58 -10.94 -11.20
CA ASP A 129 -17.01 -11.15 -11.48
C ASP A 129 -17.27 -12.52 -12.12
N MET A 130 -16.48 -12.90 -13.12
CA MET A 130 -16.56 -14.23 -13.73
C MET A 130 -16.34 -15.36 -12.73
N PHE A 131 -15.48 -15.16 -11.71
CA PHE A 131 -15.29 -16.13 -10.65
C PHE A 131 -16.51 -16.22 -9.74
N VAL A 132 -17.08 -15.08 -9.33
CA VAL A 132 -18.29 -15.01 -8.49
C VAL A 132 -19.49 -15.66 -9.18
N GLU A 133 -19.64 -15.46 -10.49
CA GLU A 133 -20.69 -16.07 -11.31
C GLU A 133 -20.45 -17.56 -11.62
N GLY A 134 -19.30 -18.13 -11.22
CA GLY A 134 -18.96 -19.54 -11.43
C GLY A 134 -18.44 -19.86 -12.85
N HIS A 135 -18.13 -18.84 -13.64
CA HIS A 135 -17.54 -18.97 -14.98
C HIS A 135 -16.01 -19.09 -14.97
N MET A 136 -15.36 -18.81 -13.84
CA MET A 136 -13.91 -18.94 -13.64
C MET A 136 -13.60 -19.68 -12.34
N SER A 137 -12.54 -20.51 -12.34
CA SER A 137 -12.06 -21.17 -11.12
C SER A 137 -11.18 -20.25 -10.26
N SER A 138 -11.15 -20.50 -8.95
CA SER A 138 -10.26 -19.80 -8.00
C SER A 138 -8.78 -19.85 -8.41
N SER A 139 -8.32 -21.00 -8.94
CA SER A 139 -6.94 -21.14 -9.42
C SER A 139 -6.62 -20.25 -10.62
N GLN A 140 -7.57 -20.09 -11.55
CA GLN A 140 -7.42 -19.18 -12.69
C GLN A 140 -7.39 -17.72 -12.23
N LEU A 141 -8.27 -17.35 -11.29
CA LEU A 141 -8.29 -16.00 -10.71
C LEU A 141 -6.98 -15.69 -9.97
N LYS A 142 -6.50 -16.62 -9.12
CA LYS A 142 -5.22 -16.48 -8.41
C LYS A 142 -4.05 -16.30 -9.39
N LYS A 143 -4.05 -17.05 -10.50
CA LYS A 143 -3.03 -16.88 -11.55
C LYS A 143 -3.07 -15.49 -12.17
N ARG A 144 -4.25 -15.00 -12.57
CA ARG A 144 -4.38 -13.64 -13.14
C ARG A 144 -3.94 -12.56 -12.17
N LEU A 145 -4.29 -12.71 -10.91
CA LEU A 145 -3.87 -11.78 -9.85
C LEU A 145 -2.34 -11.79 -9.66
N ILE A 146 -1.69 -12.95 -9.71
CA ILE A 146 -0.22 -13.06 -9.65
C ILE A 146 0.42 -12.42 -10.89
N ASP A 147 -0.10 -12.70 -12.08
CA ASP A 147 0.41 -12.13 -13.34
C ASP A 147 0.31 -10.58 -13.32
N PHE A 148 -0.78 -10.06 -12.76
CA PHE A 148 -0.96 -8.62 -12.54
C PHE A 148 0.14 -8.06 -11.61
N PHE A 149 0.39 -8.69 -10.46
CA PHE A 149 1.44 -8.24 -9.55
C PHE A 149 2.82 -8.25 -10.23
N LEU A 150 3.20 -9.34 -10.89
CA LEU A 150 4.49 -9.47 -11.57
C LEU A 150 4.71 -8.41 -12.68
N LYS A 151 3.64 -7.88 -13.27
CA LYS A 151 3.71 -6.82 -14.28
C LYS A 151 3.99 -5.44 -13.67
N TYR A 152 3.53 -5.19 -12.45
CA TYR A 152 3.47 -3.85 -11.85
C TYR A 152 4.31 -3.67 -10.58
N THR A 153 4.90 -4.74 -10.04
CA THR A 153 5.88 -4.72 -8.94
C THR A 153 7.27 -5.04 -9.43
#